data_AF-X1BB94-F1
#
_entry.id   AF-X1BB94-F1
#
_cell.length_a   1.000
_cell.length_b   1.000
_cell.length_c   1.000
_cell.angle_alpha   90.00
_cell.angle_beta   90.00
_cell.angle_gamma   90.00
#
_symmetry.space_group_name_H-M   'P 1'
#
loop_
_entity.id
_entity.type
_entity.pdbx_description
1 polymer ?
#
loop_
_entity_poly.entity_id
_entity_poly.type
_entity_poly.pdbx_seq_one_letter_code
_entity_poly.pdbx_strand_id
1 'polypeptide(L)'
;NITKAGIGLILLQKAKFPYQILLVTRYVTAQMAEWLKQDNIQFIDTAGNTYINQPPLYIFVKGNKPLDIFCHAPLKRVFRPTGLKVIYAFLCNPGLENKTYRNIAEVADVALGTVSWIIRDLKEMGYLLDMGKRGYKLIKKEDLLNRWVINYPEKLRPKSSSSSKDSA
;
A
#
# COMPACT_ATOMS: atom_id res chain seq x y z
N ASN A 1 0.93 -7.48 -3.59
CA ASN A 1 1.28 -7.44 -5.03
C ASN A 1 1.66 -8.82 -5.50
N ILE A 2 1.11 -9.26 -6.63
CA ILE A 2 1.52 -10.51 -7.26
C ILE A 2 2.97 -10.38 -7.74
N THR A 3 3.78 -11.41 -7.50
CA THR A 3 5.11 -11.55 -8.08
C THR A 3 5.21 -12.87 -8.84
N LYS A 4 6.06 -12.92 -9.88
CA LYS A 4 6.30 -14.16 -10.63
C LYS A 4 6.80 -15.30 -9.74
N ALA A 5 7.65 -14.99 -8.75
CA ALA A 5 8.14 -15.97 -7.78
C ALA A 5 7.02 -16.55 -6.90
N GLY A 6 6.10 -15.70 -6.42
CA GLY A 6 4.95 -16.16 -5.64
C GLY A 6 4.02 -17.06 -6.44
N ILE A 7 3.77 -16.72 -7.72
CA ILE A 7 3.01 -17.57 -8.63
C ILE A 7 3.74 -18.90 -8.88
N GLY A 8 5.06 -18.87 -9.10
CA GLY A 8 5.87 -20.07 -9.31
C GLY A 8 5.74 -21.08 -8.16
N LEU A 9 5.77 -20.60 -6.90
CA LEU A 9 5.56 -21.46 -5.72
C LEU A 9 4.18 -22.11 -5.70
N ILE A 10 3.13 -21.38 -6.10
CA ILE A 10 1.76 -21.92 -6.19
C ILE A 10 1.68 -22.98 -7.31
N LEU A 11 2.31 -22.72 -8.46
CA LEU A 11 2.31 -23.65 -9.59
C LEU A 11 3.09 -24.94 -9.30
N LEU A 12 4.17 -24.89 -8.51
CA LEU A 12 4.86 -26.10 -8.06
C LEU A 12 3.95 -27.02 -7.25
N GLN A 13 2.93 -26.47 -6.61
CA GLN A 13 1.92 -27.24 -5.88
C GLN A 13 0.73 -27.66 -6.75
N LYS A 14 0.69 -27.28 -8.04
CA LYS A 14 -0.42 -27.60 -8.96
C LYS A 14 -0.71 -29.09 -9.05
N ALA A 15 0.34 -29.92 -9.04
CA ALA A 15 0.20 -31.39 -9.07
C ALA A 15 -0.52 -31.98 -7.84
N LYS A 16 -0.68 -31.21 -6.75
CA LYS A 16 -1.39 -31.64 -5.54
C LYS A 16 -2.91 -31.46 -5.63
N PHE A 17 -3.40 -30.74 -6.64
CA PHE A 17 -4.83 -30.45 -6.78
C PHE A 17 -5.39 -31.15 -8.02
N PRO A 18 -6.53 -31.86 -7.89
CA PRO A 18 -7.16 -32.57 -9.00
C PRO A 18 -7.89 -31.63 -9.98
N TYR A 19 -7.99 -30.34 -9.65
CA TYR A 19 -8.69 -29.33 -10.44
C TYR A 19 -7.74 -28.26 -10.96
N GLN A 20 -8.12 -27.63 -12.08
CA GLN A 20 -7.39 -26.51 -12.65
C GLN A 20 -7.41 -25.32 -11.69
N ILE A 21 -6.23 -24.79 -11.38
CA ILE A 21 -6.06 -23.66 -10.45
C ILE A 21 -6.51 -22.35 -11.12
N LEU A 22 -7.29 -21.56 -10.37
CA LEU A 22 -7.67 -20.19 -10.69
C LEU A 22 -7.00 -19.21 -9.71
N LEU A 23 -6.19 -18.30 -10.24
CA LEU A 23 -5.56 -17.26 -9.43
C LEU A 23 -6.54 -16.11 -9.17
N VAL A 24 -6.87 -15.85 -7.91
CA VAL A 24 -7.71 -14.72 -7.49
C VAL A 24 -6.83 -13.64 -6.89
N THR A 25 -6.95 -12.40 -7.37
CA THR A 25 -6.07 -11.31 -6.94
C THR A 25 -6.74 -9.94 -7.01
N ARG A 26 -6.10 -8.94 -6.41
CA ARG A 26 -6.57 -7.56 -6.44
C ARG A 26 -6.44 -6.95 -7.84
N TYR A 27 -5.27 -7.12 -8.46
CA TYR A 27 -5.00 -6.50 -9.75
C TYR A 27 -3.93 -7.27 -10.53
N VAL A 28 -4.17 -7.46 -11.84
CA VAL A 28 -3.21 -7.98 -12.80
C VAL A 28 -2.95 -6.90 -13.85
N THR A 29 -1.68 -6.50 -13.98
CA THR A 29 -1.28 -5.54 -15.03
C THR A 29 -1.43 -6.19 -16.42
N ALA A 30 -1.61 -5.38 -17.47
CA ALA A 30 -1.73 -5.90 -18.83
C ALA A 30 -0.53 -6.77 -19.26
N GLN A 31 0.69 -6.43 -18.81
CA GLN A 31 1.89 -7.22 -19.06
C GLN A 31 1.87 -8.56 -18.32
N MET A 32 1.44 -8.57 -17.05
CA MET A 32 1.32 -9.80 -16.28
C MET A 32 0.22 -10.70 -16.82
N ALA A 33 -0.90 -10.13 -17.30
CA ALA A 33 -1.99 -10.87 -17.92
C ALA A 33 -1.53 -11.65 -19.16
N GLU A 34 -0.68 -11.04 -19.99
CA GLU A 34 -0.12 -11.73 -21.16
C GLU A 34 0.80 -12.88 -20.75
N TRP A 35 1.67 -12.66 -19.75
CA TRP A 35 2.55 -13.70 -19.23
C TRP A 35 1.75 -14.87 -18.63
N LEU A 36 0.73 -14.58 -17.82
CA LEU A 36 -0.17 -15.59 -17.26
C LEU A 36 -0.88 -16.40 -18.35
N LYS A 37 -1.35 -15.74 -19.41
CA LYS A 37 -1.98 -16.40 -20.56
C LYS A 37 -1.01 -17.29 -21.33
N GLN A 38 0.23 -16.84 -21.57
CA GLN A 38 1.27 -17.63 -22.23
C GLN A 38 1.54 -18.94 -21.49
N ASP A 39 1.54 -18.90 -20.16
CA ASP A 39 1.77 -20.07 -19.30
C ASP A 39 0.47 -20.84 -18.99
N ASN A 40 -0.65 -20.49 -19.63
CA ASN A 40 -1.99 -21.07 -19.42
C ASN A 40 -2.44 -21.07 -17.94
N ILE A 41 -2.11 -19.99 -17.23
CA ILE A 41 -2.47 -19.77 -15.83
C ILE A 41 -3.71 -18.89 -15.78
N GLN A 42 -4.83 -19.49 -15.38
CA GLN A 42 -6.11 -18.78 -15.31
C GLN A 42 -6.15 -17.82 -14.12
N PHE A 43 -6.75 -16.66 -14.31
CA PHE A 43 -6.86 -15.64 -13.27
C PHE A 43 -8.13 -14.80 -13.39
N ILE A 44 -8.54 -14.21 -12.27
CA ILE A 44 -9.54 -13.15 -12.18
C ILE A 44 -9.02 -12.06 -11.23
N ASP A 45 -9.33 -10.79 -11.53
CA ASP A 45 -9.03 -9.66 -10.66
C ASP A 45 -10.23 -8.75 -10.39
N THR A 46 -10.08 -7.82 -9.43
CA THR A 46 -11.16 -6.90 -9.04
C THR A 46 -11.43 -5.77 -10.04
N ALA A 47 -10.54 -5.57 -11.03
CA ALA A 47 -10.73 -4.63 -12.13
C ALA A 47 -11.45 -5.27 -13.32
N GLY A 48 -11.75 -6.58 -13.26
CA GLY A 48 -12.35 -7.34 -14.35
C GLY A 48 -11.34 -7.82 -15.39
N ASN A 49 -10.04 -7.73 -15.13
CA ASN A 49 -9.06 -8.45 -15.94
C ASN A 49 -9.14 -9.94 -15.60
N THR A 50 -9.24 -10.77 -16.62
CA THR A 50 -9.55 -12.19 -16.48
C THR A 50 -8.91 -12.97 -17.62
N TYR A 51 -8.40 -14.17 -17.30
CA TYR A 51 -8.11 -15.20 -18.28
C TYR A 51 -8.72 -16.53 -17.82
N ILE A 52 -9.67 -17.05 -18.60
CA ILE A 52 -10.29 -18.35 -18.43
C ILE A 52 -10.24 -19.07 -19.78
N ASN A 53 -9.77 -20.31 -19.77
CA ASN A 53 -9.67 -21.15 -20.97
C ASN A 53 -10.06 -22.57 -20.60
N GLN A 54 -11.37 -22.80 -20.48
CA GLN A 54 -11.98 -24.07 -20.09
C GLN A 54 -13.18 -24.32 -21.00
N PRO A 55 -13.08 -25.18 -22.02
CA PRO A 55 -14.18 -25.42 -22.97
C PRO A 55 -15.52 -25.71 -22.25
N PRO A 56 -16.63 -25.11 -22.70
CA PRO A 56 -16.77 -24.23 -23.87
C PRO A 56 -16.45 -22.73 -23.62
N LEU A 57 -15.94 -22.39 -22.43
CA LEU A 57 -15.72 -21.02 -22.00
C LEU A 57 -14.29 -20.53 -22.26
N TYR A 58 -14.18 -19.46 -23.06
CA TYR A 58 -12.95 -18.71 -23.25
C TYR A 58 -13.19 -17.23 -22.92
N ILE A 59 -12.45 -16.70 -21.95
CA ILE A 59 -12.49 -15.29 -21.56
C ILE A 59 -11.06 -14.78 -21.49
N PHE A 60 -10.76 -13.70 -22.22
CA PHE A 60 -9.51 -12.98 -22.03
C PHE A 60 -9.77 -11.47 -22.06
N VAL A 61 -9.71 -10.85 -20.87
CA VAL A 61 -9.87 -9.42 -20.66
C VAL A 61 -8.62 -8.89 -19.96
N LYS A 62 -8.01 -7.86 -20.53
CA LYS A 62 -6.84 -7.19 -19.95
C LYS A 62 -6.89 -5.70 -20.20
N GLY A 63 -6.18 -4.94 -19.36
CA GLY A 63 -6.01 -3.49 -19.52
C GLY A 63 -7.03 -2.65 -18.75
N ASN A 64 -7.99 -3.28 -18.06
CA ASN A 64 -8.83 -2.57 -17.11
C ASN A 64 -7.96 -2.03 -15.98
N LYS A 65 -8.23 -0.79 -15.58
CA LYS A 65 -7.57 -0.17 -14.44
C LYS A 65 -8.40 -0.45 -13.20
N PRO A 66 -7.75 -0.71 -12.06
CA PRO A 66 -8.51 -0.90 -10.84
C PRO A 66 -9.21 0.41 -10.50
N LEU A 67 -10.43 0.32 -9.94
CA LEU A 67 -11.13 1.49 -9.43
C LEU A 67 -10.19 2.24 -8.49
N ASP A 68 -10.22 3.58 -8.53
CA ASP A 68 -9.23 4.47 -7.88
C ASP A 68 -9.09 4.25 -6.36
N ILE A 69 -10.05 3.52 -5.78
CA ILE A 69 -10.03 2.96 -4.42
C ILE A 69 -8.78 2.07 -4.17
N PHE A 70 -8.22 1.46 -5.22
CA PHE A 70 -7.09 0.53 -5.15
C PHE A 70 -5.79 1.07 -5.74
N CYS A 71 -5.84 2.16 -6.50
CA CYS A 71 -4.65 2.90 -6.89
C CYS A 71 -4.19 3.68 -5.67
N HIS A 72 -3.07 3.27 -5.06
CA HIS A 72 -2.34 4.18 -4.21
C HIS A 72 -1.91 5.36 -5.10
N ALA A 73 -2.63 6.49 -4.99
CA ALA A 73 -2.24 7.77 -5.56
C ALA A 73 -0.72 7.96 -5.39
N PRO A 74 -0.03 8.59 -6.36
CA PRO A 74 1.43 8.77 -6.33
C PRO A 74 1.83 9.20 -4.94
N LEU A 75 2.72 8.42 -4.32
CA LEU A 75 3.07 8.48 -2.89
C LEU A 75 3.22 9.97 -2.49
N LYS A 76 2.16 10.56 -1.93
CA LYS A 76 2.23 11.96 -1.51
C LYS A 76 3.40 12.05 -0.54
N ARG A 77 4.08 13.20 -0.52
CA ARG A 77 5.26 13.45 0.31
C ARG A 77 5.04 13.02 1.77
N VAL A 78 3.78 12.98 2.21
CA VAL A 78 3.29 12.50 3.51
C VAL A 78 3.67 11.06 3.87
N PHE A 79 3.96 10.17 2.91
CA PHE A 79 4.47 8.80 3.18
C PHE A 79 5.99 8.68 2.99
N ARG A 80 6.73 9.79 3.10
CA ARG A 80 8.18 9.81 3.32
C ARG A 80 8.48 9.79 4.83
N PRO A 81 9.74 9.54 5.28
CA PRO A 81 10.05 9.30 6.69
C PRO A 81 9.47 10.33 7.66
N THR A 82 9.62 11.62 7.35
CA THR A 82 9.10 12.71 8.19
C THR A 82 7.57 12.71 8.27
N GLY A 83 6.88 12.35 7.18
CA GLY A 83 5.43 12.25 7.18
C GLY A 83 4.94 10.99 7.90
N LEU A 84 5.66 9.87 7.79
CA LEU A 84 5.38 8.66 8.55
C LEU A 84 5.51 8.89 10.07
N LYS A 85 6.50 9.67 10.51
CA LYS A 85 6.62 10.05 11.94
C LYS A 85 5.39 10.82 12.44
N VAL A 86 4.90 11.80 11.69
CA VAL A 86 3.71 12.59 12.08
C VAL A 86 2.44 11.75 12.03
N ILE A 87 2.27 10.91 11.01
CA ILE A 87 1.13 9.97 10.94
C ILE A 87 1.14 9.03 12.15
N TYR A 88 2.31 8.47 12.50
CA TYR A 88 2.46 7.62 13.69
C TYR A 88 2.06 8.37 14.97
N ALA A 89 2.54 9.61 15.13
CA ALA A 89 2.19 10.44 16.27
C ALA A 89 0.66 10.66 16.39
N PHE A 90 -0.04 10.92 15.28
CA PHE A 90 -1.50 11.05 15.28
C PHE A 90 -2.24 9.74 15.56
N LEU A 91 -1.72 8.61 15.09
CA LEU A 91 -2.31 7.29 15.36
C LEU A 91 -2.18 6.89 16.83
N CYS A 92 -1.05 7.22 17.46
CA CYS A 92 -0.78 6.91 18.87
C CYS A 92 -1.41 7.90 19.86
N ASN A 93 -1.66 9.15 19.45
CA ASN A 93 -2.11 10.22 20.35
C ASN A 93 -3.42 10.86 19.83
N PRO A 94 -4.60 10.28 20.15
CA PRO A 94 -5.87 10.87 19.77
C PRO A 94 -6.01 12.32 20.28
N GLY A 95 -6.35 13.25 19.39
CA GLY A 95 -6.49 14.67 19.72
C GLY A 95 -5.22 15.50 19.50
N LEU A 96 -4.07 14.87 19.17
CA LEU A 96 -2.85 15.58 18.78
C LEU A 96 -3.06 16.44 17.53
N GLU A 97 -3.98 16.04 16.63
CA GLU A 97 -4.34 16.82 15.45
C GLU A 97 -4.94 18.21 15.76
N ASN A 98 -5.36 18.43 17.01
CA ASN A 98 -5.90 19.70 17.50
C ASN A 98 -4.87 20.52 18.29
N LYS A 99 -3.63 20.05 18.44
CA LYS A 99 -2.57 20.78 19.12
C LYS A 99 -1.88 21.75 18.17
N THR A 100 -1.06 22.63 18.73
CA THR A 100 -0.27 23.58 17.94
C THR A 100 0.73 22.84 17.06
N TYR A 101 1.10 23.43 15.92
CA TYR A 101 2.08 22.82 15.02
C TYR A 101 3.43 22.57 15.71
N ARG A 102 3.79 23.39 16.70
CA ARG A 102 4.99 23.19 17.52
C ARG A 102 4.90 21.92 18.36
N ASN A 103 3.77 21.70 19.03
CA ASN A 103 3.56 20.49 19.84
C ASN A 103 3.52 19.23 18.97
N ILE A 104 2.88 19.29 17.80
CA ILE A 104 2.88 18.19 16.83
C ILE A 104 4.30 17.87 16.36
N ALA A 105 5.10 18.90 16.05
CA ALA A 105 6.47 18.75 15.60
C ALA A 105 7.37 18.10 16.67
N GLU A 106 7.18 18.48 17.93
CA GLU A 106 7.90 17.94 19.08
C GLU A 106 7.55 16.47 19.34
N VAL A 107 6.26 16.13 19.41
CA VAL A 107 5.81 14.75 19.63
C VAL A 107 6.23 13.82 18.47
N ALA A 108 6.24 14.34 17.24
CA ALA A 108 6.62 13.59 16.06
C ALA A 108 8.12 13.62 15.73
N ASP A 109 8.95 14.37 16.47
CA ASP A 109 10.38 14.55 16.20
C ASP A 109 10.68 14.94 14.73
N VAL A 110 10.09 16.08 14.31
CA VAL A 110 10.26 16.66 12.97
C VAL A 110 10.40 18.18 13.02
N ALA A 111 10.93 18.78 11.94
CA ALA A 111 10.96 20.24 11.80
C ALA A 111 9.54 20.85 11.68
N LEU A 112 9.31 22.02 12.28
CA LEU A 112 7.99 22.69 12.32
C LEU A 112 7.34 22.87 10.94
N GLY A 113 8.12 23.26 9.92
CA GLY A 113 7.63 23.44 8.55
C GLY A 113 7.10 22.14 7.93
N THR A 114 7.47 20.98 8.48
CA THR A 114 7.01 19.66 8.06
C THR A 114 5.52 19.46 8.35
N VAL A 115 5.09 19.88 9.54
CA VAL A 115 3.71 19.69 10.02
C VAL A 115 2.71 20.37 9.09
N SER A 116 3.04 21.58 8.61
CA SER A 116 2.14 22.37 7.76
C SER A 116 1.75 21.66 6.47
N TRP A 117 2.73 21.15 5.71
CA TRP A 117 2.43 20.47 4.45
C TRP A 117 1.85 19.05 4.68
N ILE A 118 2.19 18.39 5.79
CA ILE A 118 1.58 17.09 6.15
C ILE A 118 0.10 17.24 6.46
N ILE A 119 -0.29 18.24 7.25
CA ILE A 119 -1.70 18.51 7.56
C ILE A 119 -2.47 18.82 6.29
N ARG A 120 -1.92 19.67 5.40
CA ARG A 120 -2.53 19.94 4.09
C ARG A 120 -2.73 18.66 3.28
N ASP A 121 -1.68 17.84 3.14
CA ASP A 121 -1.73 16.60 2.36
C ASP A 121 -2.77 15.62 2.96
N LEU A 122 -2.84 15.49 4.28
CA LEU A 122 -3.83 14.63 4.96
C LEU A 122 -5.27 15.14 4.78
N LYS A 123 -5.50 16.46 4.74
CA LYS A 123 -6.81 17.05 4.40
C LYS A 123 -7.19 16.74 2.96
N GLU A 124 -6.30 17.00 2.00
CA GLU A 124 -6.54 16.72 0.58
C GLU A 124 -6.78 15.24 0.29
N MET A 125 -6.15 14.36 1.07
CA MET A 125 -6.36 12.91 0.96
C MET A 125 -7.60 12.40 1.71
N GLY A 126 -8.30 13.28 2.44
CA GLY A 126 -9.48 12.91 3.20
C GLY A 126 -9.21 12.01 4.41
N TYR A 127 -8.01 12.11 5.01
CA TYR A 127 -7.69 11.50 6.32
C TYR A 127 -7.90 12.46 7.48
N LEU A 128 -7.84 13.77 7.23
CA LEU A 128 -8.08 14.78 8.24
C LEU A 128 -9.30 15.63 7.88
N LEU A 129 -10.35 15.51 8.69
CA LEU A 129 -11.58 16.28 8.53
C LEU A 129 -11.50 17.57 9.33
N ASP A 130 -11.76 18.70 8.69
CA ASP A 130 -11.91 20.01 9.33
C ASP A 130 -13.36 20.18 9.81
N MET A 131 -13.56 20.28 11.12
CA MET A 131 -14.87 20.48 11.73
C MET A 131 -15.07 21.95 12.19
N GLY A 132 -14.30 22.89 11.64
CA GLY A 132 -14.38 24.31 11.97
C GLY A 132 -14.07 24.56 13.45
N LYS A 133 -15.03 25.13 14.19
CA LYS A 133 -14.87 25.45 15.62
C LYS A 133 -14.59 24.22 16.50
N ARG A 134 -14.92 23.01 16.04
CA ARG A 134 -14.66 21.75 16.74
C ARG A 134 -13.27 21.17 16.45
N GLY A 135 -12.46 21.86 15.66
CA GLY A 135 -11.11 21.46 15.30
C GLY A 135 -11.05 20.37 14.24
N TYR A 136 -9.95 19.65 14.20
CA TYR A 136 -9.68 18.56 13.28
C TYR A 136 -10.06 17.20 13.87
N LYS A 137 -10.43 16.27 13.00
CA LYS A 137 -10.64 14.87 13.34
C LYS A 137 -9.93 13.96 12.35
N LEU A 138 -9.07 13.09 12.87
CA LEU A 138 -8.49 12.03 12.07
C LEU A 138 -9.55 10.95 11.76
N ILE A 139 -9.79 10.71 10.47
CA ILE A 139 -10.76 9.75 9.95
C ILE A 139 -10.07 8.65 9.13
N LYS A 140 -10.80 7.57 8.81
CA LYS A 140 -10.28 6.40 8.07
C LYS A 140 -8.98 5.84 8.68
N LYS A 141 -8.92 5.76 10.01
CA LYS A 141 -7.70 5.40 10.77
C LYS A 141 -7.13 4.04 10.38
N GLU A 142 -7.98 3.05 10.12
CA GLU A 142 -7.57 1.71 9.69
C GLU A 142 -6.86 1.73 8.32
N ASP A 143 -7.41 2.47 7.34
CA ASP A 143 -6.76 2.63 6.03
C ASP A 143 -5.45 3.42 6.15
N LEU A 144 -5.42 4.47 6.99
CA LEU A 144 -4.21 5.23 7.25
C LEU A 144 -3.11 4.39 7.92
N LEU A 145 -3.48 3.54 8.89
CA LEU A 145 -2.58 2.60 9.55
C LEU A 145 -2.04 1.57 8.55
N ASN A 146 -2.91 0.99 7.72
CA ASN A 146 -2.48 0.04 6.68
C ASN A 146 -1.47 0.67 5.72
N ARG A 147 -1.72 1.90 5.28
CA ARG A 147 -0.77 2.64 4.43
C ARG A 147 0.51 2.97 5.16
N TRP A 148 0.45 3.31 6.45
CA TRP A 148 1.64 3.54 7.26
C TRP A 148 2.49 2.26 7.37
N VAL A 149 1.88 1.11 7.69
CA VAL A 149 2.54 -0.20 7.80
C VAL A 149 3.16 -0.64 6.47
N ILE A 150 2.52 -0.37 5.33
CA ILE A 150 3.08 -0.69 4.01
C ILE A 150 4.35 0.13 3.72
N ASN A 151 4.40 1.39 4.17
CA ASN A 151 5.48 2.32 3.84
C ASN A 151 6.61 2.39 4.89
N TYR A 152 6.36 1.89 6.10
CA TYR A 152 7.33 1.86 7.20
C TYR A 152 8.58 0.98 6.93
N PRO A 153 8.47 -0.26 6.38
CA PRO A 153 9.61 -1.18 6.23
C PRO A 153 10.65 -0.71 5.22
N GLU A 154 10.25 0.11 4.25
CA GLU A 154 11.09 0.56 3.14
C GLU A 154 11.98 1.77 3.47
N LYS A 155 11.67 2.52 4.55
CA LYS A 155 12.34 3.81 4.80
C LYS A 155 12.80 4.07 6.24
N LEU A 156 12.41 3.24 7.21
CA LEU A 156 12.77 3.40 8.62
C LEU A 156 13.40 2.17 9.27
N ARG A 157 13.58 1.05 8.56
CA ARG A 157 14.51 0.02 9.05
C ARG A 157 15.89 0.66 9.12
N PRO A 158 16.53 0.73 10.30
CA PRO A 158 17.94 1.04 10.34
C PRO A 158 18.62 0.00 9.44
N LYS A 159 19.41 0.47 8.46
CA LYS A 159 20.47 -0.38 7.92
C LYS A 159 21.34 -0.68 9.12
N SER A 160 21.16 -1.85 9.73
CA SER A 160 22.16 -2.40 10.64
C SER A 160 23.44 -2.50 9.82
N SER A 161 24.31 -1.49 9.95
CA SER A 161 25.71 -1.64 9.60
C SER A 161 26.30 -2.62 10.60
N SER A 162 26.24 -3.91 10.29
CA SER A 162 27.18 -4.88 10.80
C SER A 162 28.55 -4.50 10.24
N SER A 163 29.25 -3.58 10.90
CA SER A 163 30.70 -3.47 10.79
C SER A 163 31.33 -4.21 11.97
N SER A 164 31.12 -5.52 12.03
CA SER A 164 32.11 -6.43 12.61
C SER A 164 33.01 -6.88 11.48
N LYS A 165 34.13 -6.20 11.31
CA LYS A 165 35.31 -6.81 10.69
C LYS A 165 36.33 -7.01 11.80
N ASP A 166 36.33 -8.23 12.32
CA ASP A 166 37.54 -8.85 12.84
C ASP A 166 38.59 -8.96 11.72
N SER A 167 39.85 -9.05 12.16
CA SER A 167 41.06 -9.49 11.44
C SER A 167 41.89 -8.40 10.77
N ALA A 168 42.88 -7.85 11.47
CA ALA A 168 44.30 -8.29 11.44
C ALA A 168 45.16 -7.37 12.33
#